data_AF-A0AAI8WEA1-F1
#
_entry.id   AF-A0AAI8WEA1-F1
#
_cell.length_a   1.000
_cell.length_b   1.000
_cell.length_c   1.000
_cell.angle_alpha   90.00
_cell.angle_beta   90.00
_cell.angle_gamma   90.00
#
_symmetry.space_group_name_H-M   'P 1'
#
loop_
_entity.id
_entity.type
_entity.pdbx_description
1 polymer ?
#
loop_
_entity_poly.entity_id
_entity_poly.type
_entity_poly.pdbx_seq_one_letter_code
_entity_poly.pdbx_strand_id
1 'polypeptide(L)'
;MKRWIKVVGGLLLTGILASCGTGDTATNTNAQNDENLNVMTTFYPMYEFTKQVVGEEGNVELLIPAGTDSHDYEPSARDMAKIQNADVFVYNDENMETWVPAIEHTLKEGDVLPIKATEGMLLLPGDGHCHHHDHDDEDHDHEDHDHDDHADDHDHDHDHGDNGHSHELDPHVWLAPNLAMKQVETIRDQLIEAYPEKEEAFTENAASYLEELETLHNTFKETLGQAKQKSFVTQHAAFNYLALEYGLNQVPIAGLSSSEEPSAARIAELKEFVEDHGIEYIYFEENAKDSIARTLATEAGISLAVLNPLEGLTKEQMDNGETYISIMEANLKALQKTTDTENPLEDTLKPEKEKTVYNGYFEDSEVQDRPLSDWNGIWQTVDTYMADGTFDQVFEYKAKTNPDMTAEEYREYYEIGYKTDVEKIEIKDDTMIFTFKDGEVKESKYRYAGKEILNYSAGNRGVRFLFEAEDPDSGAFKYVQFSDHSIAPTKSDHFHIYLGNESQEALLEEMDNWPTFYPEEMTGKEIAQEMIAH
;
A
#
# COMPACT_ATOMS: atom_id res chain seq x y z
N MET A 1 83.44 -8.91 -18.03
CA MET A 1 82.47 -9.64 -18.88
C MET A 1 82.64 -11.14 -18.66
N LYS A 2 81.52 -11.87 -18.51
CA LYS A 2 81.34 -13.33 -18.31
C LYS A 2 81.55 -13.81 -16.85
N ARG A 3 80.49 -14.09 -16.07
CA ARG A 3 79.60 -15.29 -16.00
C ARG A 3 80.28 -16.57 -15.49
N TRP A 4 79.61 -17.20 -14.49
CA TRP A 4 79.60 -18.62 -14.06
C TRP A 4 80.40 -18.93 -12.78
N ILE A 5 79.75 -19.27 -11.65
CA ILE A 5 78.99 -20.49 -11.25
C ILE A 5 79.88 -21.47 -10.45
N LYS A 6 79.30 -21.95 -9.33
CA LYS A 6 79.63 -23.11 -8.49
C LYS A 6 80.76 -22.97 -7.45
N VAL A 7 80.36 -22.95 -6.18
CA VAL A 7 81.00 -23.79 -5.16
C VAL A 7 79.93 -24.52 -4.36
N VAL A 8 80.05 -25.85 -4.37
CA VAL A 8 79.30 -26.85 -3.60
C VAL A 8 79.85 -26.90 -2.18
N GLY A 9 78.95 -27.14 -1.21
CA GLY A 9 79.20 -27.11 0.23
C GLY A 9 79.90 -28.33 0.85
N GLY A 10 79.82 -28.35 2.19
CA GLY A 10 80.37 -29.38 3.09
C GLY A 10 81.20 -28.75 4.22
N LEU A 11 80.65 -28.12 5.27
CA LEU A 11 79.93 -28.67 6.44
C LEU A 11 80.89 -29.31 7.47
N LEU A 12 80.95 -28.73 8.68
CA LEU A 12 81.45 -29.20 10.01
C LEU A 12 81.56 -27.92 10.90
N LEU A 13 81.13 -27.78 12.16
CA LEU A 13 80.66 -28.69 13.20
C LEU A 13 80.07 -27.84 14.37
N THR A 14 78.88 -28.24 14.88
CA THR A 14 78.32 -28.16 16.27
C THR A 14 78.57 -26.98 17.25
N GLY A 15 77.48 -26.53 17.92
CA GLY A 15 77.53 -26.07 19.32
C GLY A 15 76.47 -25.05 19.79
N ILE A 16 75.35 -25.55 20.30
CA ILE A 16 74.15 -24.92 20.88
C ILE A 16 74.39 -23.71 21.83
N LEU A 17 73.59 -22.63 21.69
CA LEU A 17 72.84 -21.93 22.76
C LEU A 17 71.69 -21.11 22.12
N ALA A 18 70.52 -21.15 22.77
CA ALA A 18 69.20 -20.83 22.20
C ALA A 18 68.88 -19.33 22.02
N SER A 19 68.29 -18.98 20.88
CA SER A 19 67.27 -17.94 20.72
C SER A 19 66.62 -18.12 19.35
N CYS A 20 65.35 -18.53 19.29
CA CYS A 20 64.59 -18.58 18.04
C CYS A 20 63.36 -17.70 18.21
N GLY A 21 63.40 -16.56 17.52
CA GLY A 21 62.23 -15.82 17.08
C GLY A 21 61.65 -16.46 15.82
N THR A 22 60.35 -16.64 15.83
CA THR A 22 59.44 -16.84 14.68
C THR A 22 59.02 -15.45 14.18
N GLY A 23 58.94 -15.10 12.90
CA GLY A 23 59.02 -15.85 11.64
C GLY A 23 58.15 -15.08 10.63
N ASP A 24 58.74 -14.13 9.91
CA ASP A 24 58.04 -13.33 8.89
C ASP A 24 57.69 -14.21 7.67
N THR A 25 56.38 -14.39 7.46
CA THR A 25 55.80 -14.91 6.23
C THR A 25 55.10 -13.75 5.53
N ALA A 26 55.45 -13.57 4.25
CA ALA A 26 54.91 -12.55 3.38
C ALA A 26 53.39 -12.66 3.28
N THR A 27 52.67 -11.66 3.76
CA THR A 27 51.26 -11.44 3.50
C THR A 27 51.09 -10.61 2.23
N ASN A 28 50.29 -11.16 1.31
CA ASN A 28 49.72 -10.44 0.18
C ASN A 28 48.94 -9.23 0.69
N THR A 29 49.41 -8.03 0.37
CA THR A 29 48.63 -6.81 0.50
C THR A 29 47.66 -6.72 -0.68
N ASN A 30 46.48 -7.32 -0.51
CA ASN A 30 45.25 -7.02 -1.24
C ASN A 30 44.08 -7.11 -0.24
N ALA A 31 44.14 -6.25 0.79
CA ALA A 31 42.97 -5.81 1.52
C ALA A 31 42.81 -4.35 1.13
N GLN A 32 42.03 -4.09 0.09
CA GLN A 32 41.44 -2.76 -0.08
C GLN A 32 40.29 -2.67 0.92
N ASN A 33 40.20 -1.51 1.57
CA ASN A 33 39.19 -1.07 2.53
C ASN A 33 37.80 -1.66 2.26
N ASP A 34 37.29 -2.43 3.21
CA ASP A 34 35.95 -3.04 3.20
C ASP A 34 35.14 -2.43 4.37
N GLU A 35 35.14 -1.09 4.45
CA GLU A 35 34.48 -0.32 5.53
C GLU A 35 33.20 0.42 5.06
N ASN A 36 32.91 0.40 3.75
CA ASN A 36 31.79 1.13 3.17
C ASN A 36 30.64 0.17 2.86
N LEU A 37 29.45 0.51 3.36
CA LEU A 37 28.21 -0.24 3.20
C LEU A 37 27.84 -0.37 1.71
N ASN A 38 27.52 -1.55 1.20
CA ASN A 38 26.98 -1.73 -0.14
C ASN A 38 25.45 -1.85 -0.10
N VAL A 39 24.76 -0.83 -0.59
CA VAL A 39 23.29 -0.75 -0.54
C VAL A 39 22.72 -0.87 -1.95
N MET A 40 21.87 -1.86 -2.15
CA MET A 40 21.07 -1.98 -3.36
C MET A 40 19.70 -1.36 -3.14
N THR A 41 19.26 -0.50 -4.05
CA THR A 41 17.93 0.12 -4.02
C THR A 41 17.17 -0.24 -5.28
N THR A 42 15.85 -0.29 -5.22
CA THR A 42 15.00 -0.67 -6.35
C THR A 42 14.97 0.41 -7.44
N PHE A 43 14.12 1.43 -7.28
CA PHE A 43 13.88 2.50 -8.26
C PHE A 43 14.26 3.89 -7.71
N TYR A 44 14.05 4.94 -8.49
CA TYR A 44 14.74 6.22 -8.29
C TYR A 44 14.52 6.92 -6.92
N PRO A 45 13.30 7.02 -6.35
CA PRO A 45 13.07 7.63 -5.05
C PRO A 45 13.77 6.84 -3.94
N MET A 46 13.73 5.50 -3.98
CA MET A 46 14.44 4.65 -3.02
C MET A 46 15.94 4.90 -3.09
N TYR A 47 16.49 4.97 -4.31
CA TYR A 47 17.90 5.34 -4.53
C TYR A 47 18.24 6.71 -3.93
N GLU A 48 17.48 7.75 -4.27
CA GLU A 48 17.77 9.12 -3.84
C GLU A 48 17.65 9.25 -2.31
N PHE A 49 16.56 8.77 -1.72
CA PHE A 49 16.33 8.86 -0.27
C PHE A 49 17.42 8.11 0.51
N THR A 50 17.72 6.87 0.12
CA THR A 50 18.79 6.08 0.75
C THR A 50 20.15 6.74 0.59
N LYS A 51 20.48 7.27 -0.60
CA LYS A 51 21.75 7.97 -0.83
C LYS A 51 21.88 9.22 0.02
N GLN A 52 20.80 9.96 0.20
CA GLN A 52 20.78 11.15 1.06
C GLN A 52 20.98 10.79 2.54
N VAL A 53 20.56 9.61 3.00
CA VAL A 53 20.82 9.13 4.37
C VAL A 53 22.23 8.56 4.51
N VAL A 54 22.64 7.68 3.60
CA VAL A 54 23.91 6.93 3.66
C VAL A 54 25.11 7.85 3.44
N GLY A 55 25.03 8.82 2.51
CA GLY A 55 26.11 9.76 2.25
C GLY A 55 27.44 9.06 1.89
N GLU A 56 28.52 9.42 2.57
CA GLU A 56 29.87 8.84 2.34
C GLU A 56 30.09 7.48 3.02
N GLU A 57 29.14 7.02 3.85
CA GLU A 57 29.27 5.79 4.65
C GLU A 57 29.07 4.50 3.84
N GLY A 58 28.65 4.62 2.58
CA GLY A 58 28.34 3.49 1.71
C GLY A 58 28.24 3.84 0.22
N ASN A 59 28.26 2.79 -0.59
CA ASN A 59 27.94 2.82 -2.01
C ASN A 59 26.47 2.44 -2.19
N VAL A 60 25.66 3.38 -2.71
CA VAL A 60 24.25 3.14 -3.01
C VAL A 60 24.09 2.94 -4.51
N GLU A 61 23.52 1.82 -4.92
CA GLU A 61 23.28 1.45 -6.31
C GLU A 61 21.77 1.38 -6.62
N LEU A 62 21.41 1.80 -7.84
CA LEU A 62 20.06 1.75 -8.37
C LEU A 62 19.91 0.49 -9.23
N LEU A 63 18.92 -0.36 -8.90
CA LEU A 63 18.69 -1.63 -9.57
C LEU A 63 18.00 -1.44 -10.92
N ILE A 64 16.86 -0.74 -10.95
CA ILE A 64 16.09 -0.51 -12.18
C ILE A 64 16.61 0.79 -12.84
N PRO A 65 17.20 0.70 -14.04
CA PRO A 65 17.81 1.86 -14.68
C PRO A 65 16.76 2.76 -15.34
N ALA A 66 17.16 4.03 -15.55
CA ALA A 66 16.43 5.02 -16.35
C ALA A 66 15.78 4.44 -17.62
N GLY A 67 14.48 4.69 -17.80
CA GLY A 67 13.70 4.24 -18.96
C GLY A 67 13.24 2.78 -18.90
N THR A 68 13.32 2.16 -17.71
CA THR A 68 12.66 0.89 -17.41
C THR A 68 11.45 1.18 -16.55
N ASP A 69 10.30 0.62 -16.90
CA ASP A 69 9.09 0.67 -16.08
C ASP A 69 9.33 -0.07 -14.76
N SER A 70 9.02 0.56 -13.63
CA SER A 70 9.24 -0.05 -12.32
C SER A 70 8.11 -0.99 -11.88
N HIS A 71 6.89 -0.85 -12.40
CA HIS A 71 5.77 -1.72 -12.09
C HIS A 71 5.91 -3.10 -12.73
N ASP A 72 6.42 -3.14 -13.96
CA ASP A 72 6.63 -4.38 -14.74
C ASP A 72 8.04 -4.97 -14.59
N TYR A 73 8.88 -4.38 -13.74
CA TYR A 73 10.25 -4.84 -13.59
C TYR A 73 10.29 -6.21 -12.92
N GLU A 74 10.89 -7.18 -13.59
CA GLU A 74 11.29 -8.45 -13.00
C GLU A 74 12.83 -8.54 -12.91
N PRO A 75 13.39 -8.91 -11.75
CA PRO A 75 14.83 -8.99 -11.59
C PRO A 75 15.42 -10.15 -12.40
N SER A 76 16.46 -9.85 -13.20
CA SER A 76 17.21 -10.89 -13.89
C SER A 76 18.08 -11.70 -12.91
N ALA A 77 18.57 -12.88 -13.32
CA ALA A 77 19.54 -13.64 -12.52
C ALA A 77 20.80 -12.84 -12.15
N ARG A 78 21.17 -11.84 -12.97
CA ARG A 78 22.29 -10.93 -12.66
C ARG A 78 21.91 -9.95 -11.55
N ASP A 79 20.68 -9.45 -11.57
CA ASP A 79 20.17 -8.52 -10.57
C ASP A 79 19.98 -9.21 -9.23
N MET A 80 19.44 -10.45 -9.24
CA MET A 80 19.42 -11.33 -8.07
C MET A 80 20.81 -11.52 -7.45
N ALA A 81 21.83 -11.73 -8.27
CA ALA A 81 23.21 -11.84 -7.79
C ALA A 81 23.74 -10.52 -7.21
N LYS A 82 23.33 -9.35 -7.71
CA LYS A 82 23.72 -8.07 -7.10
C LYS A 82 23.05 -7.89 -5.75
N ILE A 83 21.74 -8.17 -5.66
CA ILE A 83 20.96 -8.08 -4.43
C ILE A 83 21.59 -8.99 -3.37
N GLN A 84 21.86 -10.26 -3.71
CA GLN A 84 22.46 -11.23 -2.78
C GLN A 84 23.87 -10.85 -2.28
N ASN A 85 24.59 -9.99 -3.01
CA ASN A 85 25.93 -9.52 -2.64
C ASN A 85 25.91 -8.12 -1.98
N ALA A 86 24.74 -7.54 -1.73
CA ALA A 86 24.60 -6.29 -1.01
C ALA A 86 24.53 -6.55 0.50
N ASP A 87 24.89 -5.55 1.30
CA ASP A 87 24.67 -5.59 2.75
C ASP A 87 23.22 -5.24 3.09
N VAL A 88 22.65 -4.29 2.33
CA VAL A 88 21.29 -3.78 2.50
C VAL A 88 20.56 -3.75 1.17
N PHE A 89 19.28 -4.13 1.18
CA PHE A 89 18.36 -4.00 0.07
C PHE A 89 17.17 -3.12 0.47
N VAL A 90 17.04 -1.95 -0.15
CA VAL A 90 15.96 -0.99 0.11
C VAL A 90 14.94 -1.02 -1.02
N TYR A 91 13.67 -1.22 -0.66
CA TYR A 91 12.52 -1.21 -1.57
C TYR A 91 11.41 -0.34 -0.98
N ASN A 92 10.44 0.07 -1.81
CA ASN A 92 9.35 0.92 -1.37
C ASN A 92 8.33 0.11 -0.58
N ASP A 93 7.65 -0.81 -1.25
CA ASP A 93 6.55 -1.62 -0.72
C ASP A 93 6.33 -2.84 -1.61
N GLU A 94 5.86 -3.96 -1.07
CA GLU A 94 5.46 -5.14 -1.85
C GLU A 94 4.33 -4.86 -2.86
N ASN A 95 3.56 -3.78 -2.69
CA ASN A 95 2.60 -3.29 -3.67
C ASN A 95 3.25 -2.46 -4.80
N MET A 96 4.55 -2.18 -4.74
CA MET A 96 5.30 -1.58 -5.85
C MET A 96 6.18 -2.65 -6.49
N GLU A 97 7.12 -3.17 -5.71
CA GLU A 97 8.04 -4.21 -6.14
C GLU A 97 7.48 -5.59 -5.79
N THR A 98 6.42 -5.98 -6.51
CA THR A 98 5.63 -7.22 -6.27
C THR A 98 6.45 -8.51 -6.31
N TRP A 99 7.65 -8.47 -6.88
CA TRP A 99 8.62 -9.56 -6.90
C TRP A 99 9.43 -9.71 -5.61
N VAL A 100 9.43 -8.72 -4.70
CA VAL A 100 10.21 -8.75 -3.45
C VAL A 100 9.84 -9.93 -2.54
N PRO A 101 8.55 -10.24 -2.28
CA PRO A 101 8.18 -11.42 -1.49
C PRO A 101 8.73 -12.73 -2.06
N ALA A 102 8.84 -12.86 -3.38
CA ALA A 102 9.36 -14.06 -4.04
C ALA A 102 10.86 -14.27 -3.82
N ILE A 103 11.60 -13.21 -3.49
CA ILE A 103 13.06 -13.25 -3.32
C ILE A 103 13.53 -13.26 -1.86
N GLU A 104 12.61 -13.31 -0.88
CA GLU A 104 12.96 -13.36 0.54
C GLU A 104 14.02 -14.42 0.87
N HIS A 105 13.93 -15.58 0.21
CA HIS A 105 14.90 -16.66 0.41
C HIS A 105 16.30 -16.23 -0.03
N THR A 106 16.43 -15.53 -1.15
CA THR A 106 17.72 -15.00 -1.64
C THR A 106 18.31 -13.96 -0.69
N LEU A 107 17.47 -13.09 -0.13
CA LEU A 107 17.90 -12.12 0.89
C LEU A 107 18.46 -12.83 2.12
N LYS A 108 17.74 -13.84 2.62
CA LYS A 108 18.17 -14.68 3.76
C LYS A 108 19.45 -15.45 3.47
N GLU A 109 19.63 -15.98 2.25
CA GLU A 109 20.86 -16.70 1.85
C GLU A 109 22.08 -15.77 1.72
N GLY A 110 21.86 -14.53 1.28
CA GLY A 110 22.90 -13.51 1.14
C GLY A 110 23.25 -12.78 2.44
N ASP A 111 22.52 -13.03 3.54
CA ASP A 111 22.61 -12.24 4.78
C ASP A 111 22.34 -10.74 4.53
N VAL A 112 21.43 -10.44 3.59
CA VAL A 112 21.07 -9.09 3.16
C VAL A 112 19.98 -8.56 4.08
N LEU A 113 20.14 -7.35 4.61
CA LEU A 113 19.11 -6.65 5.36
C LEU A 113 18.06 -6.04 4.42
N PRO A 114 16.79 -6.51 4.42
CA PRO A 114 15.71 -5.79 3.75
C PRO A 114 15.29 -4.56 4.55
N ILE A 115 15.13 -3.42 3.88
CA ILE A 115 14.53 -2.20 4.43
C ILE A 115 13.32 -1.87 3.56
N LYS A 116 12.13 -1.91 4.17
CA LYS A 116 10.88 -1.44 3.57
C LYS A 116 10.71 0.04 3.89
N ALA A 117 10.71 0.90 2.89
CA ALA A 117 10.66 2.35 3.11
C ALA A 117 9.30 2.83 3.66
N THR A 118 8.22 2.10 3.37
CA THR A 118 6.86 2.36 3.90
C THR A 118 6.58 1.62 5.20
N GLU A 119 7.59 1.03 5.87
CA GLU A 119 7.36 0.33 7.15
C GLU A 119 6.68 1.26 8.17
N GLY A 120 5.65 0.73 8.83
CA GLY A 120 4.78 1.50 9.73
C GLY A 120 3.75 2.43 9.08
N MET A 121 3.72 2.57 7.76
CA MET A 121 2.70 3.36 7.04
C MET A 121 1.51 2.46 6.65
N LEU A 122 0.31 3.03 6.67
CA LEU A 122 -0.86 2.43 6.04
C LEU A 122 -1.09 3.05 4.65
N LEU A 123 -1.52 2.22 3.71
CA LEU A 123 -1.72 2.59 2.31
C LEU A 123 -3.20 2.74 1.96
N LEU A 124 -3.52 3.59 1.00
CA LEU A 124 -4.84 3.66 0.36
C LEU A 124 -5.04 2.47 -0.59
N PRO A 125 -6.28 2.08 -0.90
CA PRO A 125 -6.55 1.14 -1.99
C PRO A 125 -6.04 1.66 -3.32
N GLY A 126 -5.64 0.76 -4.21
CA GLY A 126 -5.34 1.10 -5.60
C GLY A 126 -6.57 1.58 -6.37
N ASP A 127 -6.35 2.38 -7.42
CA ASP A 127 -7.41 2.93 -8.30
C ASP A 127 -8.10 1.86 -9.20
N GLY A 128 -7.75 0.57 -9.05
CA GLY A 128 -8.27 -0.54 -9.83
C GLY A 128 -9.05 -1.54 -8.97
N HIS A 129 -10.37 -1.38 -8.92
CA HIS A 129 -11.35 -2.28 -8.29
C HIS A 129 -11.32 -2.33 -6.75
N CYS A 130 -12.29 -1.66 -6.14
CA CYS A 130 -12.81 -2.09 -4.85
C CYS A 130 -13.28 -3.55 -5.01
N HIS A 131 -12.80 -4.43 -4.14
CA HIS A 131 -13.06 -5.87 -4.14
C HIS A 131 -14.56 -6.18 -4.29
N HIS A 132 -14.94 -6.69 -5.47
CA HIS A 132 -16.18 -7.45 -5.62
C HIS A 132 -15.85 -8.93 -5.43
N HIS A 133 -16.11 -9.46 -4.24
CA HIS A 133 -16.26 -10.90 -4.03
C HIS A 133 -17.70 -11.31 -4.38
N ASP A 134 -18.13 -11.11 -5.63
CA ASP A 134 -19.31 -11.78 -6.15
C ASP A 134 -18.92 -13.18 -6.60
N HIS A 135 -19.03 -14.14 -5.67
CA HIS A 135 -19.09 -15.55 -6.03
C HIS A 135 -20.44 -15.84 -6.68
N ASP A 136 -20.56 -15.53 -7.98
CA ASP A 136 -21.59 -16.15 -8.82
C ASP A 136 -21.16 -17.60 -9.11
N ASP A 137 -21.57 -18.51 -8.22
CA ASP A 137 -21.58 -19.95 -8.48
C ASP A 137 -22.64 -20.24 -9.56
N GLU A 138 -22.26 -20.14 -10.83
CA GLU A 138 -23.04 -20.75 -11.92
C GLU A 138 -22.84 -22.28 -11.90
N ASP A 139 -23.85 -22.95 -11.34
CA ASP A 139 -24.14 -24.37 -11.47
C ASP A 139 -23.92 -24.90 -12.91
N HIS A 140 -22.91 -25.75 -13.08
CA HIS A 140 -22.84 -26.68 -14.20
C HIS A 140 -22.71 -28.12 -13.73
N ASP A 141 -23.89 -28.73 -13.54
CA ASP A 141 -24.14 -30.16 -13.69
C ASP A 141 -23.46 -30.70 -14.97
N HIS A 142 -22.53 -31.65 -14.85
CA HIS A 142 -22.38 -32.72 -15.86
C HIS A 142 -21.82 -34.01 -15.27
N GLU A 143 -22.57 -35.09 -15.55
CA GLU A 143 -22.31 -36.49 -15.22
C GLU A 143 -21.10 -37.09 -15.97
N ASP A 144 -20.46 -38.06 -15.31
CA ASP A 144 -19.62 -39.18 -15.79
C ASP A 144 -19.10 -39.17 -17.24
N HIS A 145 -17.76 -39.22 -17.40
CA HIS A 145 -17.11 -40.14 -18.36
C HIS A 145 -15.62 -40.38 -18.02
N ASP A 146 -15.29 -41.64 -17.71
CA ASP A 146 -13.94 -42.22 -17.81
C ASP A 146 -13.39 -42.07 -19.25
N HIS A 147 -12.13 -41.64 -19.41
CA HIS A 147 -11.16 -42.22 -20.36
C HIS A 147 -9.72 -41.70 -20.20
N ASP A 148 -8.78 -42.65 -20.35
CA ASP A 148 -7.31 -42.58 -20.36
C ASP A 148 -6.65 -41.52 -21.27
N ASP A 149 -5.45 -41.12 -20.85
CA ASP A 149 -4.26 -40.69 -21.60
C ASP A 149 -4.45 -40.29 -23.07
N HIS A 150 -4.24 -39.00 -23.38
CA HIS A 150 -3.40 -38.56 -24.50
C HIS A 150 -2.99 -37.08 -24.36
N ALA A 151 -1.69 -36.85 -24.49
CA ALA A 151 -1.11 -35.54 -24.70
C ALA A 151 -1.54 -34.98 -26.05
N ASP A 152 -2.03 -33.74 -26.05
CA ASP A 152 -1.96 -32.85 -27.21
C ASP A 152 -1.84 -31.40 -26.72
N ASP A 153 -0.78 -30.74 -27.20
CA ASP A 153 -0.55 -29.30 -27.20
C ASP A 153 -1.80 -28.59 -27.72
N HIS A 154 -2.40 -27.74 -26.90
CA HIS A 154 -3.17 -26.60 -27.39
C HIS A 154 -2.87 -25.38 -26.52
N ASP A 155 -1.92 -24.58 -27.03
CA ASP A 155 -1.82 -23.15 -26.78
C ASP A 155 -3.22 -22.52 -26.85
N HIS A 156 -3.70 -22.05 -25.70
CA HIS A 156 -4.73 -21.03 -25.64
C HIS A 156 -4.07 -19.76 -25.12
N ASP A 157 -3.46 -19.03 -26.06
CA ASP A 157 -3.30 -17.59 -25.99
C ASP A 157 -4.69 -16.98 -25.73
N HIS A 158 -4.92 -16.54 -24.50
CA HIS A 158 -5.93 -15.55 -24.19
C HIS A 158 -5.24 -14.19 -24.11
N ASP A 159 -5.00 -13.63 -25.30
CA ASP A 159 -4.78 -12.21 -25.52
C ASP A 159 -6.13 -11.48 -25.48
N HIS A 160 -6.36 -10.75 -24.38
CA HIS A 160 -7.24 -9.58 -24.19
C HIS A 160 -6.78 -9.00 -22.83
N GLY A 161 -6.18 -7.83 -22.66
CA GLY A 161 -6.42 -6.53 -23.29
C GLY A 161 -6.93 -5.60 -22.18
N ASP A 162 -6.10 -4.63 -21.77
CA ASP A 162 -6.34 -3.56 -20.75
C ASP A 162 -5.94 -3.90 -19.29
N ASN A 163 -4.65 -4.11 -19.03
CA ASN A 163 -4.09 -4.14 -17.67
C ASN A 163 -3.45 -2.77 -17.35
N GLY A 164 -4.23 -1.82 -16.88
CA GLY A 164 -3.66 -0.81 -15.98
C GLY A 164 -3.11 -1.55 -14.76
N HIS A 165 -1.85 -1.31 -14.38
CA HIS A 165 -1.19 -2.01 -13.28
C HIS A 165 -1.91 -1.72 -11.95
N SER A 166 -2.93 -2.51 -11.62
CA SER A 166 -3.68 -2.39 -10.36
C SER A 166 -2.98 -3.22 -9.29
N HIS A 167 -2.45 -2.53 -8.28
CA HIS A 167 -2.04 -3.14 -7.02
C HIS A 167 -3.22 -3.07 -6.05
N GLU A 168 -3.30 -4.02 -5.10
CA GLU A 168 -4.34 -4.01 -4.06
C GLU A 168 -4.32 -2.68 -3.29
N LEU A 169 -3.12 -2.23 -2.95
CA LEU A 169 -2.88 -0.94 -2.31
C LEU A 169 -2.07 -0.02 -3.23
N ASP A 170 -2.36 1.28 -3.19
CA ASP A 170 -1.60 2.30 -3.91
C ASP A 170 -0.22 2.49 -3.28
N PRO A 171 0.89 2.20 -3.99
CA PRO A 171 2.23 2.32 -3.43
C PRO A 171 2.82 3.74 -3.49
N HIS A 172 2.18 4.70 -4.17
CA HIS A 172 2.77 5.97 -4.62
C HIS A 172 2.93 7.06 -3.54
N VAL A 173 3.23 6.66 -2.30
CA VAL A 173 3.33 7.56 -1.16
C VAL A 173 4.43 8.61 -1.32
N TRP A 174 5.50 8.30 -2.06
CA TRP A 174 6.65 9.19 -2.24
C TRP A 174 6.29 10.47 -3.00
N LEU A 175 5.16 10.53 -3.70
CA LEU A 175 4.70 11.71 -4.42
C LEU A 175 4.06 12.77 -3.51
N ALA A 176 3.83 12.45 -2.23
CA ALA A 176 3.49 13.44 -1.22
C ALA A 176 4.73 13.80 -0.38
N PRO A 177 5.26 15.04 -0.46
CA PRO A 177 6.48 15.42 0.26
C PRO A 177 6.50 15.11 1.77
N ASN A 178 5.37 15.20 2.47
CA ASN A 178 5.30 14.83 3.89
C ASN A 178 5.40 13.31 4.12
N LEU A 179 4.92 12.48 3.19
CA LEU A 179 5.08 11.03 3.25
C LEU A 179 6.49 10.61 2.80
N ALA A 180 7.09 11.31 1.83
CA ALA A 180 8.50 11.13 1.48
C ALA A 180 9.44 11.40 2.69
N MET A 181 9.13 12.39 3.52
CA MET A 181 9.83 12.60 4.79
C MET A 181 9.73 11.37 5.71
N LYS A 182 8.56 10.74 5.79
CA LYS A 182 8.38 9.49 6.56
C LYS A 182 9.22 8.35 6.02
N GLN A 183 9.30 8.20 4.70
CA GLN A 183 10.18 7.18 4.10
C GLN A 183 11.65 7.42 4.42
N VAL A 184 12.12 8.67 4.40
CA VAL A 184 13.49 9.03 4.79
C VAL A 184 13.75 8.73 6.27
N GLU A 185 12.80 9.07 7.16
CA GLU A 185 12.86 8.71 8.59
C GLU A 185 12.93 7.19 8.80
N THR A 186 12.06 6.44 8.13
CA THR A 186 12.00 4.97 8.20
C THR A 186 13.27 4.30 7.67
N ILE A 187 13.83 4.77 6.55
CA ILE A 187 15.11 4.27 6.02
C ILE A 187 16.24 4.57 7.01
N ARG A 188 16.31 5.81 7.55
CA ARG A 188 17.30 6.19 8.57
C ARG A 188 17.22 5.29 9.79
N ASP A 189 16.02 5.09 10.34
CA ASP A 189 15.84 4.38 11.61
C ASP A 189 16.20 2.89 11.48
N GLN A 190 15.80 2.25 10.37
CA GLN A 190 16.20 0.86 10.09
C GLN A 190 17.71 0.72 9.84
N LEU A 191 18.35 1.69 9.17
CA LEU A 191 19.81 1.70 9.01
C LEU A 191 20.54 1.90 10.34
N ILE A 192 20.04 2.76 11.23
CA ILE A 192 20.61 2.98 12.58
C ILE A 192 20.49 1.71 13.42
N GLU A 193 19.35 1.02 13.37
CA GLU A 193 19.13 -0.22 14.11
C GLU A 193 20.16 -1.29 13.70
N ALA A 194 20.45 -1.40 12.41
CA ALA A 194 21.38 -2.38 11.88
C ALA A 194 22.87 -1.99 12.01
N TYR A 195 23.18 -0.69 11.87
CA TYR A 195 24.55 -0.16 11.87
C TYR A 195 24.69 1.00 12.88
N PRO A 196 24.58 0.72 14.19
CA PRO A 196 24.60 1.75 15.23
C PRO A 196 25.92 2.52 15.30
N GLU A 197 27.02 1.97 14.77
CA GLU A 197 28.30 2.67 14.65
C GLU A 197 28.29 3.81 13.61
N LYS A 198 27.30 3.84 12.71
CA LYS A 198 27.09 4.88 11.68
C LYS A 198 25.95 5.85 12.03
N GLU A 199 25.38 5.75 13.24
CA GLU A 199 24.21 6.52 13.69
C GLU A 199 24.38 8.04 13.54
N GLU A 200 25.53 8.58 13.93
CA GLU A 200 25.80 10.03 13.86
C GLU A 200 25.71 10.53 12.42
N ALA A 201 26.33 9.81 11.48
CA ALA A 201 26.33 10.16 10.06
C ALA A 201 24.94 10.07 9.44
N PHE A 202 24.22 8.96 9.67
CA PHE A 202 22.85 8.79 9.15
C PHE A 202 21.89 9.84 9.71
N THR A 203 22.03 10.20 10.98
CA THR A 203 21.19 11.23 11.61
C THR A 203 21.47 12.62 11.04
N GLU A 204 22.73 13.00 10.89
CA GLU A 204 23.12 14.33 10.35
C GLU A 204 22.70 14.48 8.88
N ASN A 205 22.95 13.44 8.07
CA ASN A 205 22.61 13.43 6.66
C ASN A 205 21.10 13.47 6.44
N ALA A 206 20.35 12.60 7.15
CA ALA A 206 18.89 12.59 7.07
C ALA A 206 18.28 13.92 7.53
N ALA A 207 18.78 14.52 8.62
CA ALA A 207 18.29 15.82 9.09
C ALA A 207 18.44 16.92 8.03
N SER A 208 19.59 16.94 7.34
CA SER A 208 19.85 17.92 6.26
C SER A 208 18.85 17.77 5.12
N TYR A 209 18.59 16.54 4.67
CA TYR A 209 17.64 16.30 3.57
C TYR A 209 16.18 16.52 4.00
N LEU A 210 15.82 16.20 5.25
CA LEU A 210 14.50 16.45 5.80
C LEU A 210 14.16 17.95 5.86
N GLU A 211 15.13 18.84 6.11
CA GLU A 211 14.91 20.30 6.04
C GLU A 211 14.54 20.76 4.61
N GLU A 212 15.15 20.16 3.59
CA GLU A 212 14.82 20.46 2.20
C GLU A 212 13.42 19.93 1.83
N LEU A 213 13.08 18.71 2.25
CA LEU A 213 11.75 18.13 2.07
C LEU A 213 10.66 18.89 2.82
N GLU A 214 10.94 19.39 4.03
CA GLU A 214 10.01 20.22 4.79
C GLU A 214 9.75 21.55 4.06
N THR A 215 10.78 22.15 3.46
CA THR A 215 10.64 23.35 2.62
C THR A 215 9.76 23.07 1.40
N LEU A 216 9.97 21.93 0.73
CA LEU A 216 9.15 21.48 -0.40
C LEU A 216 7.70 21.25 0.03
N HIS A 217 7.46 20.53 1.13
CA HIS A 217 6.14 20.28 1.70
C HIS A 217 5.38 21.59 1.96
N ASN A 218 6.03 22.54 2.65
CA ASN A 218 5.42 23.83 2.96
C ASN A 218 5.07 24.61 1.68
N THR A 219 5.92 24.54 0.66
CA THR A 219 5.67 25.17 -0.64
C THR A 219 4.45 24.56 -1.34
N PHE A 220 4.31 23.22 -1.33
CA PHE A 220 3.13 22.54 -1.87
C PHE A 220 1.86 22.94 -1.11
N LYS A 221 1.90 22.89 0.22
CA LYS A 221 0.77 23.23 1.08
C LYS A 221 0.28 24.66 0.90
N GLU A 222 1.20 25.63 0.86
CA GLU A 222 0.85 27.04 0.66
C GLU A 222 0.26 27.30 -0.72
N THR A 223 0.82 26.68 -1.76
CA THR A 223 0.42 26.88 -3.14
C THR A 223 -0.92 26.22 -3.44
N LEU A 224 -1.03 24.92 -3.16
CA LEU A 224 -2.22 24.13 -3.48
C LEU A 224 -3.39 24.40 -2.53
N GLY A 225 -3.12 24.91 -1.31
CA GLY A 225 -4.16 25.41 -0.41
C GLY A 225 -4.94 26.61 -0.97
N GLN A 226 -4.45 27.26 -2.02
CA GLN A 226 -5.11 28.37 -2.73
C GLN A 226 -5.74 27.94 -4.06
N ALA A 227 -5.78 26.62 -4.34
CA ALA A 227 -6.33 26.08 -5.57
C ALA A 227 -7.79 26.53 -5.79
N LYS A 228 -8.06 27.03 -6.99
CA LYS A 228 -9.39 27.40 -7.47
C LYS A 228 -10.10 26.25 -8.17
N GLN A 229 -9.32 25.34 -8.76
CA GLN A 229 -9.74 24.03 -9.20
C GLN A 229 -8.91 22.99 -8.43
N LYS A 230 -9.57 22.05 -7.78
CA LYS A 230 -8.93 20.99 -6.98
C LYS A 230 -8.71 19.72 -7.80
N SER A 231 -9.52 19.48 -8.81
CA SER A 231 -9.46 18.24 -9.60
C SER A 231 -8.49 18.36 -10.77
N PHE A 232 -7.59 17.41 -10.95
CA PHE A 232 -6.66 17.35 -12.10
C PHE A 232 -6.71 15.97 -12.76
N VAL A 233 -6.48 15.96 -14.07
CA VAL A 233 -6.70 14.76 -14.89
C VAL A 233 -5.37 14.18 -15.35
N THR A 234 -5.11 12.91 -15.04
CA THR A 234 -3.83 12.25 -15.31
C THR A 234 -4.02 10.94 -16.06
N GLN A 235 -3.04 10.60 -16.91
CA GLN A 235 -2.99 9.29 -17.55
C GLN A 235 -2.42 8.22 -16.60
N HIS A 236 -1.39 8.54 -15.83
CA HIS A 236 -0.82 7.65 -14.81
C HIS A 236 -1.41 8.03 -13.44
N ALA A 237 -2.12 7.11 -12.81
CA ALA A 237 -2.83 7.25 -11.54
C ALA A 237 -1.93 7.26 -10.27
N ALA A 238 -0.75 7.91 -10.31
CA ALA A 238 0.24 7.84 -9.24
C ALA A 238 0.10 8.91 -8.14
N PHE A 239 -0.79 9.89 -8.29
CA PHE A 239 -0.77 11.12 -7.48
C PHE A 239 -1.90 11.18 -6.44
N ASN A 240 -2.50 10.05 -6.06
CA ASN A 240 -3.61 10.00 -5.11
C ASN A 240 -3.21 10.52 -3.71
N TYR A 241 -2.06 10.09 -3.18
CA TYR A 241 -1.53 10.63 -1.92
C TYR A 241 -1.24 12.12 -1.99
N LEU A 242 -0.62 12.60 -3.08
CA LEU A 242 -0.42 14.04 -3.29
C LEU A 242 -1.77 14.75 -3.25
N ALA A 243 -2.77 14.21 -3.95
CA ALA A 243 -4.09 14.82 -3.98
C ALA A 243 -4.71 14.91 -2.58
N LEU A 244 -4.67 13.80 -1.84
CA LEU A 244 -5.20 13.72 -0.48
C LEU A 244 -4.49 14.68 0.49
N GLU A 245 -3.16 14.69 0.51
CA GLU A 245 -2.36 15.49 1.45
C GLU A 245 -2.49 17.00 1.22
N TYR A 246 -2.76 17.42 -0.02
CA TYR A 246 -2.86 18.84 -0.40
C TYR A 246 -4.26 19.30 -0.82
N GLY A 247 -5.29 18.47 -0.60
CA GLY A 247 -6.69 18.83 -0.80
C GLY A 247 -7.10 19.02 -2.27
N LEU A 248 -6.47 18.26 -3.16
CA LEU A 248 -6.80 18.11 -4.58
C LEU A 248 -7.58 16.79 -4.81
N ASN A 249 -8.02 16.55 -6.05
CA ASN A 249 -8.59 15.27 -6.48
C ASN A 249 -7.86 14.79 -7.74
N GLN A 250 -7.32 13.58 -7.71
CA GLN A 250 -6.85 12.91 -8.91
C GLN A 250 -8.06 12.37 -9.68
N VAL A 251 -8.05 12.56 -11.01
CA VAL A 251 -9.00 11.95 -11.93
C VAL A 251 -8.21 11.14 -12.95
N PRO A 252 -8.08 9.82 -12.76
CA PRO A 252 -7.36 8.99 -13.72
C PRO A 252 -8.19 8.82 -15.01
N ILE A 253 -7.50 8.72 -16.14
CA ILE A 253 -8.13 8.38 -17.41
C ILE A 253 -7.83 6.91 -17.72
N ALA A 254 -8.86 6.06 -17.62
CA ALA A 254 -8.77 4.66 -18.00
C ALA A 254 -8.38 4.46 -19.49
N GLY A 255 -7.68 3.37 -19.81
CA GLY A 255 -7.39 2.96 -21.19
C GLY A 255 -6.48 3.91 -21.99
N LEU A 256 -5.68 4.73 -21.31
CA LEU A 256 -4.54 5.43 -21.90
C LEU A 256 -3.26 4.81 -21.35
N SER A 257 -2.59 3.98 -22.13
CA SER A 257 -1.24 3.49 -21.82
C SER A 257 -0.20 4.50 -22.31
N SER A 258 0.96 4.55 -21.64
CA SER A 258 2.12 5.34 -22.09
C SER A 258 2.74 4.79 -23.39
N SER A 259 2.32 3.60 -23.83
CA SER A 259 2.90 2.90 -24.98
C SER A 259 1.92 2.52 -26.10
N GLU A 260 0.61 2.71 -25.92
CA GLU A 260 -0.40 2.31 -26.89
C GLU A 260 -1.28 3.46 -27.41
N GLU A 261 -1.50 3.47 -28.74
CA GLU A 261 -2.35 4.47 -29.37
C GLU A 261 -3.84 4.23 -29.05
N PRO A 262 -4.55 5.25 -28.49
CA PRO A 262 -5.97 5.12 -28.19
C PRO A 262 -6.77 4.97 -29.48
N SER A 263 -7.81 4.14 -29.41
CA SER A 263 -8.73 3.97 -30.53
C SER A 263 -9.46 5.28 -30.87
N ALA A 264 -9.96 5.41 -32.10
CA ALA A 264 -10.75 6.58 -32.51
C ALA A 264 -12.02 6.76 -31.67
N ALA A 265 -12.59 5.66 -31.16
CA ALA A 265 -13.71 5.72 -30.22
C ALA A 265 -13.27 6.32 -28.88
N ARG A 266 -12.10 5.90 -28.36
CA ARG A 266 -11.55 6.43 -27.11
C ARG A 266 -11.23 7.92 -27.22
N ILE A 267 -10.68 8.38 -28.35
CA ILE A 267 -10.45 9.82 -28.58
C ILE A 267 -11.77 10.61 -28.58
N ALA A 268 -12.86 10.04 -29.11
CA ALA A 268 -14.17 10.68 -29.09
C ALA A 268 -14.76 10.75 -27.67
N GLU A 269 -14.66 9.67 -26.89
CA GLU A 269 -15.06 9.65 -25.48
C GLU A 269 -14.29 10.67 -24.64
N LEU A 270 -12.96 10.73 -24.84
CA LEU A 270 -12.12 11.70 -24.15
C LEU A 270 -12.45 13.13 -24.51
N LYS A 271 -12.82 13.38 -25.76
CA LYS A 271 -13.28 14.69 -26.19
C LYS A 271 -14.59 15.09 -25.50
N GLU A 272 -15.56 14.18 -25.44
CA GLU A 272 -16.82 14.41 -24.73
C GLU A 272 -16.57 14.66 -23.24
N PHE A 273 -15.72 13.84 -22.61
CA PHE A 273 -15.29 14.02 -21.22
C PHE A 273 -14.65 15.40 -20.99
N VAL A 274 -13.73 15.82 -21.85
CA VAL A 274 -13.09 17.14 -21.78
C VAL A 274 -14.10 18.28 -21.89
N GLU A 275 -15.03 18.19 -22.85
CA GLU A 275 -16.05 19.21 -23.10
C GLU A 275 -17.07 19.29 -21.95
N ASP A 276 -17.52 18.15 -21.43
CA ASP A 276 -18.54 18.05 -20.37
C ASP A 276 -18.02 18.49 -19.00
N HIS A 277 -16.71 18.35 -18.77
CA HIS A 277 -16.07 18.66 -17.50
C HIS A 277 -15.19 19.92 -17.51
N GLY A 278 -15.06 20.59 -18.66
CA GLY A 278 -14.27 21.82 -18.80
C GLY A 278 -12.78 21.61 -18.54
N ILE A 279 -12.23 20.48 -18.96
CA ILE A 279 -10.81 20.12 -18.71
C ILE A 279 -9.90 20.88 -19.68
N GLU A 280 -8.93 21.62 -19.15
CA GLU A 280 -7.95 22.33 -19.98
C GLU A 280 -6.66 21.52 -20.21
N TYR A 281 -6.25 20.73 -19.21
CA TYR A 281 -4.99 19.98 -19.22
C TYR A 281 -5.21 18.51 -18.90
N ILE A 282 -4.50 17.65 -19.62
CA ILE A 282 -4.25 16.26 -19.23
C ILE A 282 -2.76 16.09 -18.96
N TYR A 283 -2.46 15.44 -17.84
CA TYR A 283 -1.10 15.18 -17.37
C TYR A 283 -0.61 13.79 -17.79
N PHE A 284 0.66 13.70 -18.19
CA PHE A 284 1.35 12.47 -18.60
C PHE A 284 2.70 12.35 -17.88
N GLU A 285 3.20 11.13 -17.72
CA GLU A 285 4.48 10.84 -17.05
C GLU A 285 5.71 11.47 -17.74
N GLU A 286 5.71 11.49 -19.07
CA GLU A 286 6.80 11.97 -19.90
C GLU A 286 6.36 13.02 -20.93
N ASN A 287 7.34 13.69 -21.52
CA ASN A 287 7.12 14.75 -22.50
C ASN A 287 6.25 14.27 -23.68
N ALA A 288 5.40 15.17 -24.18
CA ALA A 288 4.51 15.04 -25.35
C ALA A 288 5.22 14.84 -26.71
N LYS A 289 6.43 14.24 -26.72
CA LYS A 289 7.07 13.68 -27.90
C LYS A 289 6.33 12.45 -28.42
N ASP A 290 5.49 11.85 -27.58
CA ASP A 290 4.55 10.80 -27.96
C ASP A 290 3.57 11.27 -29.07
N SER A 291 3.38 10.45 -30.10
CA SER A 291 2.37 10.68 -31.15
C SER A 291 0.95 10.63 -30.59
N ILE A 292 0.74 9.85 -29.54
CA ILE A 292 -0.54 9.64 -28.86
C ILE A 292 -1.04 10.94 -28.24
N ALA A 293 -0.23 11.52 -27.35
CA ALA A 293 -0.58 12.73 -26.63
C ALA A 293 -0.84 13.88 -27.62
N ARG A 294 -0.04 14.03 -28.68
CA ARG A 294 -0.26 15.06 -29.71
C ARG A 294 -1.55 14.89 -30.49
N THR A 295 -1.91 13.64 -30.82
CA THR A 295 -3.17 13.34 -31.51
C THR A 295 -4.34 13.70 -30.62
N LEU A 296 -4.29 13.30 -29.35
CA LEU A 296 -5.29 13.64 -28.34
C LEU A 296 -5.44 15.16 -28.19
N ALA A 297 -4.33 15.88 -28.02
CA ALA A 297 -4.32 17.34 -27.91
C ALA A 297 -4.95 18.03 -29.11
N THR A 298 -4.70 17.51 -30.32
CA THR A 298 -5.21 18.11 -31.55
C THR A 298 -6.69 17.81 -31.77
N GLU A 299 -7.13 16.58 -31.54
CA GLU A 299 -8.50 16.13 -31.84
C GLU A 299 -9.51 16.49 -30.74
N ALA A 300 -9.09 16.38 -29.47
CA ALA A 300 -9.90 16.74 -28.30
C ALA A 300 -9.78 18.23 -27.93
N GLY A 301 -8.79 18.95 -28.48
CA GLY A 301 -8.61 20.38 -28.22
C GLY A 301 -8.07 20.71 -26.83
N ILE A 302 -7.37 19.77 -26.19
CA ILE A 302 -6.77 19.91 -24.86
C ILE A 302 -5.32 20.36 -24.90
N SER A 303 -4.85 20.94 -23.81
CA SER A 303 -3.43 21.13 -23.56
C SER A 303 -2.84 19.92 -22.83
N LEU A 304 -1.55 19.67 -23.04
CA LEU A 304 -0.81 18.62 -22.34
C LEU A 304 0.18 19.24 -21.37
N ALA A 305 0.36 18.59 -20.23
CA ALA A 305 1.42 18.90 -19.29
C ALA A 305 2.08 17.60 -18.81
N VAL A 306 3.28 17.72 -18.26
CA VAL A 306 3.99 16.59 -17.66
C VAL A 306 3.72 16.63 -16.16
N LEU A 307 3.38 15.48 -15.60
CA LEU A 307 3.37 15.22 -14.17
C LEU A 307 4.12 13.91 -13.98
N ASN A 308 5.36 14.01 -13.51
CA ASN A 308 6.31 12.91 -13.49
C ASN A 308 6.15 12.09 -12.19
N PRO A 309 5.93 10.77 -12.26
CA PRO A 309 5.72 9.94 -11.07
C PRO A 309 7.02 9.65 -10.30
N LEU A 310 8.17 10.15 -10.76
CA LEU A 310 9.48 9.97 -10.14
C LEU A 310 9.99 8.52 -10.07
N GLU A 311 9.32 7.59 -10.74
CA GLU A 311 9.74 6.19 -10.85
C GLU A 311 11.13 6.01 -11.46
N GLY A 312 11.45 6.87 -12.43
CA GLY A 312 12.76 6.97 -13.03
C GLY A 312 13.07 8.38 -13.52
N LEU A 313 14.35 8.70 -13.60
CA LEU A 313 14.82 9.87 -14.32
C LEU A 313 15.30 9.47 -15.70
N THR A 314 14.97 10.27 -16.71
CA THR A 314 15.60 10.15 -18.02
C THR A 314 17.11 10.42 -17.91
N LYS A 315 17.88 9.89 -18.86
CA LYS A 315 19.32 10.19 -18.92
C LYS A 315 19.62 11.68 -19.01
N GLU A 316 18.78 12.45 -19.70
CA GLU A 316 18.93 13.91 -19.79
C GLU A 316 18.72 14.59 -18.43
N GLN A 317 17.72 14.16 -17.65
CA GLN A 317 17.50 14.66 -16.30
C GLN A 317 18.66 14.32 -15.37
N MET A 318 19.17 13.08 -15.43
CA MET A 318 20.35 12.67 -14.67
C MET A 318 21.60 13.49 -15.05
N ASP A 319 21.84 13.69 -16.35
CA ASP A 319 22.98 14.48 -16.85
C ASP A 319 22.87 15.97 -16.46
N ASN A 320 21.65 16.50 -16.31
CA ASN A 320 21.37 17.85 -15.85
C ASN A 320 21.41 18.00 -14.31
N GLY A 321 21.53 16.89 -13.58
CA GLY A 321 21.54 16.89 -12.11
C GLY A 321 20.17 17.15 -11.49
N GLU A 322 19.09 16.76 -12.17
CA GLU A 322 17.76 16.79 -11.59
C GLU A 322 17.66 15.79 -10.42
N THR A 323 16.89 16.15 -9.40
CA THR A 323 16.69 15.40 -8.16
C THR A 323 15.21 15.18 -7.89
N TYR A 324 14.88 14.37 -6.88
CA TYR A 324 13.51 14.27 -6.37
C TYR A 324 12.87 15.65 -6.15
N ILE A 325 13.57 16.57 -5.46
CA ILE A 325 13.07 17.91 -5.14
C ILE A 325 12.82 18.72 -6.42
N SER A 326 13.78 18.75 -7.36
CA SER A 326 13.63 19.58 -8.56
C SER A 326 12.48 19.10 -9.47
N ILE A 327 12.27 17.78 -9.54
CA ILE A 327 11.13 17.19 -10.26
C ILE A 327 9.82 17.49 -9.55
N MET A 328 9.76 17.40 -8.22
CA MET A 328 8.56 17.77 -7.47
C MET A 328 8.22 19.26 -7.61
N GLU A 329 9.21 20.15 -7.63
CA GLU A 329 8.98 21.56 -7.94
C GLU A 329 8.45 21.77 -9.37
N ALA A 330 8.91 20.96 -10.34
CA ALA A 330 8.40 20.99 -11.71
C ALA A 330 6.94 20.48 -11.78
N ASN A 331 6.62 19.41 -11.04
CA ASN A 331 5.27 18.89 -10.89
C ASN A 331 4.32 19.93 -10.29
N LEU A 332 4.73 20.64 -9.22
CA LEU A 332 3.93 21.72 -8.64
C LEU A 332 3.63 22.82 -9.67
N LYS A 333 4.65 23.27 -10.42
CA LYS A 333 4.47 24.27 -11.50
C LYS A 333 3.54 23.76 -12.60
N ALA A 334 3.53 22.46 -12.88
CA ALA A 334 2.63 21.85 -13.84
C ALA A 334 1.19 21.83 -13.30
N LEU A 335 0.98 21.45 -12.04
CA LEU A 335 -0.32 21.45 -11.37
C LEU A 335 -0.94 22.86 -11.33
N GLN A 336 -0.14 23.90 -11.06
CA GLN A 336 -0.58 25.30 -11.05
C GLN A 336 -1.27 25.75 -12.34
N LYS A 337 -0.95 25.14 -13.49
CA LYS A 337 -1.66 25.43 -14.76
C LYS A 337 -3.15 25.13 -14.67
N THR A 338 -3.51 24.07 -13.94
CA THR A 338 -4.88 23.67 -13.67
C THR A 338 -5.40 24.34 -12.40
N THR A 339 -4.67 24.24 -11.29
CA THR A 339 -5.19 24.62 -9.96
C THR A 339 -5.35 26.14 -9.78
N ASP A 340 -4.62 26.99 -10.52
CA ASP A 340 -4.75 28.45 -10.40
C ASP A 340 -5.93 29.02 -11.23
N THR A 341 -6.57 28.18 -12.05
CA THR A 341 -7.67 28.53 -12.94
C THR A 341 -9.00 28.05 -12.33
N GLU A 342 -10.07 28.83 -12.50
CA GLU A 342 -11.41 28.41 -12.08
C GLU A 342 -12.03 27.52 -13.16
N ASN A 343 -12.52 26.34 -12.77
CA ASN A 343 -13.38 25.53 -13.63
C ASN A 343 -14.82 25.50 -13.08
N PRO A 344 -15.78 26.14 -13.77
CA PRO A 344 -17.17 26.18 -13.32
C PRO A 344 -17.87 24.82 -13.37
N LEU A 345 -17.26 23.81 -13.98
CA LEU A 345 -17.78 22.44 -14.09
C LEU A 345 -17.07 21.47 -13.14
N GLU A 346 -16.21 21.94 -12.22
CA GLU A 346 -15.43 21.04 -11.34
C GLU A 346 -16.29 20.04 -10.56
N ASP A 347 -17.49 20.40 -10.11
CA ASP A 347 -18.36 19.48 -9.37
C ASP A 347 -18.75 18.23 -10.18
N THR A 348 -18.61 18.28 -11.52
CA THR A 348 -18.84 17.14 -12.40
C THR A 348 -17.64 16.18 -12.48
N LEU A 349 -16.45 16.59 -12.02
CA LEU A 349 -15.23 15.77 -11.98
C LEU A 349 -15.10 14.94 -10.70
N LYS A 350 -15.93 15.21 -9.70
CA LYS A 350 -15.92 14.44 -8.45
C LYS A 350 -16.45 13.04 -8.75
N PRO A 351 -15.70 11.96 -8.43
CA PRO A 351 -16.21 10.61 -8.59
C PRO A 351 -17.49 10.45 -7.76
N GLU A 352 -18.54 9.91 -8.37
CA GLU A 352 -19.74 9.52 -7.62
C GLU A 352 -19.38 8.34 -6.72
N LYS A 353 -19.86 8.37 -5.46
CA LYS A 353 -19.76 7.18 -4.61
C LYS A 353 -20.49 6.03 -5.28
N GLU A 354 -19.77 4.93 -5.50
CA GLU A 354 -20.35 3.76 -6.12
C GLU A 354 -21.48 3.20 -5.26
N LYS A 355 -22.62 2.94 -5.91
CA LYS A 355 -23.80 2.39 -5.25
C LYS A 355 -23.73 0.87 -5.23
N THR A 356 -22.95 0.35 -4.28
CA THR A 356 -22.81 -1.08 -4.04
C THR A 356 -23.64 -1.55 -2.85
N VAL A 357 -23.88 -2.86 -2.77
CA VAL A 357 -24.50 -3.52 -1.60
C VAL A 357 -23.74 -3.18 -0.32
N TYR A 358 -22.41 -3.30 -0.36
CA TYR A 358 -21.50 -2.99 0.75
C TYR A 358 -21.68 -1.55 1.26
N ASN A 359 -21.84 -0.59 0.34
CA ASN A 359 -22.10 0.82 0.67
C ASN A 359 -23.55 1.11 1.10
N GLY A 360 -24.39 0.08 1.16
CA GLY A 360 -25.77 0.18 1.62
C GLY A 360 -26.79 0.51 0.53
N TYR A 361 -26.48 0.24 -0.73
CA TYR A 361 -27.37 0.41 -1.87
C TYR A 361 -27.75 -0.96 -2.44
N PHE A 362 -28.98 -1.36 -2.15
CA PHE A 362 -29.56 -2.65 -2.56
C PHE A 362 -31.08 -2.49 -2.68
N GLU A 363 -31.77 -3.51 -3.15
CA GLU A 363 -33.22 -3.63 -3.20
C GLU A 363 -33.74 -4.59 -2.12
N ASP A 364 -34.97 -4.39 -1.63
CA ASP A 364 -35.54 -5.23 -0.56
C ASP A 364 -35.63 -6.72 -0.95
N SER A 365 -35.77 -7.01 -2.25
CA SER A 365 -35.85 -8.38 -2.77
C SER A 365 -34.52 -9.14 -2.71
N GLU A 366 -33.40 -8.44 -2.57
CA GLU A 366 -32.06 -9.04 -2.52
C GLU A 366 -31.70 -9.50 -1.09
N VAL A 367 -32.41 -8.99 -0.08
CA VAL A 367 -32.13 -9.30 1.32
C VAL A 367 -32.65 -10.70 1.67
N GLN A 368 -31.74 -11.62 2.00
CA GLN A 368 -32.04 -13.01 2.34
C GLN A 368 -31.81 -13.30 3.82
N ASP A 369 -32.38 -14.39 4.34
CA ASP A 369 -32.15 -14.79 5.73
C ASP A 369 -30.78 -15.46 5.82
N ARG A 370 -30.08 -15.28 6.95
CA ARG A 370 -28.71 -15.77 7.12
C ARG A 370 -28.58 -16.69 8.34
N PRO A 371 -27.94 -17.86 8.20
CA PRO A 371 -27.66 -18.72 9.33
C PRO A 371 -26.50 -18.16 10.18
N LEU A 372 -26.42 -18.52 11.47
CA LEU A 372 -25.31 -18.10 12.34
C LEU A 372 -23.94 -18.58 11.83
N SER A 373 -23.92 -19.67 11.06
CA SER A 373 -22.70 -20.23 10.48
C SER A 373 -21.97 -19.29 9.52
N ASP A 374 -22.64 -18.26 9.00
CA ASP A 374 -22.03 -17.20 8.19
C ASP A 374 -20.96 -16.42 8.98
N TRP A 375 -21.08 -16.40 10.31
CA TRP A 375 -20.13 -15.77 11.23
C TRP A 375 -19.22 -16.79 11.95
N ASN A 376 -19.15 -18.05 11.50
CA ASN A 376 -18.27 -19.05 12.10
C ASN A 376 -16.81 -18.59 12.09
N GLY A 377 -16.15 -18.66 13.24
CA GLY A 377 -14.77 -18.20 13.40
C GLY A 377 -14.43 -17.87 14.85
N ILE A 378 -13.19 -17.43 15.05
CA ILE A 378 -12.75 -16.85 16.32
C ILE A 378 -12.41 -15.38 16.05
N TRP A 379 -12.97 -14.50 16.87
CA TRP A 379 -13.07 -13.09 16.57
C TRP A 379 -12.55 -12.24 17.72
N GLN A 380 -11.62 -11.33 17.45
CA GLN A 380 -11.04 -10.40 18.42
C GLN A 380 -11.68 -9.01 18.34
N THR A 381 -11.82 -8.35 19.48
CA THR A 381 -12.29 -6.95 19.52
C THR A 381 -11.22 -5.97 19.04
N VAL A 382 -11.63 -4.94 18.32
CA VAL A 382 -10.73 -3.86 17.89
C VAL A 382 -10.53 -2.77 18.95
N ASP A 383 -11.33 -2.77 20.03
CA ASP A 383 -11.26 -1.79 21.12
C ASP A 383 -9.85 -1.71 21.75
N THR A 384 -9.11 -2.82 21.78
CA THR A 384 -7.74 -2.87 22.30
C THR A 384 -6.77 -1.97 21.51
N TYR A 385 -6.95 -1.87 20.19
CA TYR A 385 -6.09 -1.11 19.29
C TYR A 385 -6.42 0.39 19.27
N MET A 386 -7.57 0.80 19.81
CA MET A 386 -7.88 2.23 20.00
C MET A 386 -6.90 2.89 20.98
N ALA A 387 -6.46 2.16 22.01
CA ALA A 387 -5.68 2.74 23.11
C ALA A 387 -4.18 2.90 22.80
N ASP A 388 -3.62 2.10 21.90
CA ASP A 388 -2.17 2.08 21.62
C ASP A 388 -1.75 2.93 20.40
N GLY A 389 -2.71 3.52 19.69
CA GLY A 389 -2.48 4.40 18.54
C GLY A 389 -2.43 3.68 17.20
N THR A 390 -2.66 2.36 17.16
CA THR A 390 -2.64 1.56 15.91
C THR A 390 -3.56 2.14 14.82
N PHE A 391 -4.71 2.71 15.18
CA PHE A 391 -5.67 3.29 14.24
C PHE A 391 -5.52 4.79 13.99
N ASP A 392 -4.49 5.46 14.52
CA ASP A 392 -4.35 6.92 14.36
C ASP A 392 -4.28 7.32 12.88
N GLN A 393 -3.50 6.59 12.07
CA GLN A 393 -3.40 6.82 10.62
C GLN A 393 -4.76 6.61 9.92
N VAL A 394 -5.58 5.67 10.37
CA VAL A 394 -6.92 5.45 9.80
C VAL A 394 -7.78 6.70 9.96
N PHE A 395 -7.75 7.31 11.15
CA PHE A 395 -8.53 8.53 11.42
C PHE A 395 -7.96 9.75 10.71
N GLU A 396 -6.64 9.83 10.52
CA GLU A 396 -6.02 10.84 9.66
C GLU A 396 -6.49 10.72 8.21
N TYR A 397 -6.52 9.51 7.64
CA TYR A 397 -7.05 9.27 6.30
C TYR A 397 -8.54 9.61 6.19
N LYS A 398 -9.37 9.21 7.18
CA LYS A 398 -10.80 9.56 7.19
C LYS A 398 -11.04 11.06 7.29
N ALA A 399 -10.24 11.80 8.06
CA ALA A 399 -10.32 13.26 8.14
C ALA A 399 -9.91 13.97 6.84
N LYS A 400 -8.96 13.43 6.08
CA LYS A 400 -8.56 13.99 4.78
C LYS A 400 -9.58 13.66 3.68
N THR A 401 -10.12 12.45 3.69
CA THR A 401 -11.09 11.97 2.70
C THR A 401 -12.49 12.55 2.93
N ASN A 402 -12.90 12.66 4.20
CA ASN A 402 -14.16 13.28 4.61
C ASN A 402 -13.92 14.32 5.73
N PRO A 403 -13.71 15.59 5.35
CA PRO A 403 -13.32 16.67 6.28
C PRO A 403 -14.47 17.20 7.15
N ASP A 404 -15.58 16.47 7.28
CA ASP A 404 -16.66 16.78 8.21
C ASP A 404 -16.23 16.69 9.68
N MET A 405 -15.22 15.85 9.97
CA MET A 405 -14.64 15.64 11.30
C MET A 405 -13.12 15.66 11.22
N THR A 406 -12.47 16.17 12.26
CA THR A 406 -11.03 16.04 12.48
C THR A 406 -10.65 14.61 12.85
N ALA A 407 -9.37 14.26 12.73
CA ALA A 407 -8.88 12.93 13.12
C ALA A 407 -9.19 12.59 14.59
N GLU A 408 -9.09 13.58 15.48
CA GLU A 408 -9.45 13.42 16.90
C GLU A 408 -10.95 13.19 17.10
N GLU A 409 -11.80 13.94 16.37
CA GLU A 409 -13.26 13.72 16.42
C GLU A 409 -13.63 12.34 15.88
N TYR A 410 -12.97 11.86 14.81
CA TYR A 410 -13.15 10.50 14.33
C TYR A 410 -12.72 9.48 15.39
N ARG A 411 -11.54 9.68 15.99
CA ARG A 411 -11.04 8.82 17.07
C ARG A 411 -12.04 8.74 18.23
N GLU A 412 -12.56 9.86 18.71
CA GLU A 412 -13.57 9.89 19.78
C GLU A 412 -14.87 9.16 19.38
N TYR A 413 -15.33 9.34 18.13
CA TYR A 413 -16.50 8.66 17.60
C TYR A 413 -16.32 7.13 17.56
N TYR A 414 -15.20 6.66 17.02
CA TYR A 414 -14.87 5.24 16.94
C TYR A 414 -14.56 4.63 18.31
N GLU A 415 -14.01 5.40 19.26
CA GLU A 415 -13.80 4.93 20.64
C GLU A 415 -15.13 4.60 21.32
N ILE A 416 -16.16 5.43 21.12
CA ILE A 416 -17.51 5.14 21.61
C ILE A 416 -18.11 3.93 20.88
N GLY A 417 -17.96 3.89 19.55
CA GLY A 417 -18.44 2.81 18.70
C GLY A 417 -17.89 1.45 19.11
N TYR A 418 -16.57 1.32 19.24
CA TYR A 418 -15.90 0.04 19.45
C TYR A 418 -15.88 -0.46 20.88
N LYS A 419 -16.10 0.43 21.85
CA LYS A 419 -15.98 0.11 23.27
C LYS A 419 -16.77 -1.12 23.66
N THR A 420 -16.10 -2.08 24.30
CA THR A 420 -16.75 -3.30 24.79
C THR A 420 -15.98 -3.96 25.93
N ASP A 421 -16.68 -4.70 26.78
CA ASP A 421 -16.07 -5.59 27.78
C ASP A 421 -15.81 -7.01 27.23
N VAL A 422 -16.31 -7.32 26.02
CA VAL A 422 -16.09 -8.59 25.32
C VAL A 422 -14.77 -8.51 24.57
N GLU A 423 -13.80 -9.33 24.97
CA GLU A 423 -12.48 -9.41 24.33
C GLU A 423 -12.52 -10.29 23.09
N LYS A 424 -13.24 -11.40 23.16
CA LYS A 424 -13.27 -12.42 22.11
C LYS A 424 -14.62 -13.08 21.98
N ILE A 425 -14.98 -13.42 20.74
CA ILE A 425 -16.16 -14.22 20.42
C ILE A 425 -15.73 -15.42 19.58
N GLU A 426 -16.04 -16.63 20.04
CA GLU A 426 -15.94 -17.84 19.21
C GLU A 426 -17.35 -18.23 18.76
N ILE A 427 -17.54 -18.38 17.45
CA ILE A 427 -18.81 -18.74 16.84
C ILE A 427 -18.61 -20.07 16.12
N LYS A 428 -19.43 -21.05 16.49
CA LYS A 428 -19.40 -22.38 15.90
C LYS A 428 -20.80 -22.95 15.80
N ASP A 429 -21.20 -23.22 14.55
CA ASP A 429 -22.50 -23.76 14.20
C ASP A 429 -23.65 -22.86 14.71
N ASP A 430 -24.32 -23.28 15.79
CA ASP A 430 -25.42 -22.56 16.43
C ASP A 430 -25.03 -21.93 17.77
N THR A 431 -23.74 -21.92 18.13
CA THR A 431 -23.26 -21.57 19.46
C THR A 431 -22.31 -20.38 19.41
N MET A 432 -22.49 -19.44 20.34
CA MET A 432 -21.55 -18.33 20.54
C MET A 432 -20.97 -18.40 21.96
N ILE A 433 -19.65 -18.26 22.04
CA ILE A 433 -18.87 -18.23 23.28
C ILE A 433 -18.23 -16.85 23.40
N PHE A 434 -18.61 -16.10 24.43
CA PHE A 434 -18.09 -14.77 24.75
C PHE A 434 -17.04 -14.88 25.84
N THR A 435 -15.85 -14.38 25.57
CA THR A 435 -14.80 -14.20 26.56
C THR A 435 -14.69 -12.72 26.88
N PHE A 436 -14.86 -12.38 28.15
CA PHE A 436 -14.80 -11.01 28.66
C PHE A 436 -13.37 -10.67 29.09
N LYS A 437 -13.03 -9.38 29.10
CA LYS A 437 -11.70 -8.86 29.48
C LYS A 437 -11.27 -9.21 30.90
N ASP A 438 -12.21 -9.57 31.79
CA ASP A 438 -11.91 -10.04 33.15
C ASP A 438 -11.66 -11.56 33.23
N GLY A 439 -11.73 -12.26 32.09
CA GLY A 439 -11.57 -13.70 31.96
C GLY A 439 -12.86 -14.50 32.19
N GLU A 440 -14.01 -13.86 32.43
CA GLU A 440 -15.30 -14.54 32.47
C GLU A 440 -15.62 -15.09 31.07
N VAL A 441 -16.17 -16.30 31.01
CA VAL A 441 -16.60 -16.95 29.76
C VAL A 441 -18.08 -17.32 29.87
N LYS A 442 -18.87 -16.92 28.87
CA LYS A 442 -20.30 -17.24 28.79
C LYS A 442 -20.63 -17.79 27.42
N GLU A 443 -21.54 -18.74 27.38
CA GLU A 443 -21.87 -19.47 26.16
C GLU A 443 -23.40 -19.63 26.07
N SER A 444 -23.93 -19.61 24.85
CA SER A 444 -25.29 -20.06 24.60
C SER A 444 -25.44 -20.53 23.15
N LYS A 445 -26.47 -21.35 22.93
CA LYS A 445 -27.00 -21.61 21.59
C LYS A 445 -27.89 -20.46 21.17
N TYR A 446 -27.86 -20.12 19.90
CA TYR A 446 -28.63 -19.03 19.33
C TYR A 446 -29.48 -19.53 18.16
N ARG A 447 -30.75 -19.14 18.18
CA ARG A 447 -31.66 -19.35 17.06
C ARG A 447 -31.81 -18.05 16.28
N TYR A 448 -31.96 -18.17 14.97
CA TYR A 448 -32.31 -17.04 14.13
C TYR A 448 -33.69 -16.48 14.52
N ALA A 449 -33.77 -15.16 14.66
CA ALA A 449 -34.96 -14.43 15.08
C ALA A 449 -35.49 -13.46 14.00
N GLY A 450 -34.78 -13.30 12.89
CA GLY A 450 -35.19 -12.49 11.75
C GLY A 450 -34.10 -11.51 11.30
N LYS A 451 -34.50 -10.51 10.53
CA LYS A 451 -33.65 -9.43 10.06
C LYS A 451 -34.43 -8.13 9.99
N GLU A 452 -33.74 -7.01 10.12
CA GLU A 452 -34.33 -5.67 10.01
C GLU A 452 -33.50 -4.81 9.04
N ILE A 453 -34.18 -4.08 8.14
CA ILE A 453 -33.54 -3.13 7.23
C ILE A 453 -33.60 -1.74 7.85
N LEU A 454 -32.43 -1.17 8.13
CA LEU A 454 -32.28 0.18 8.65
C LEU A 454 -32.02 1.17 7.52
N ASN A 455 -32.64 2.34 7.59
CA ASN A 455 -32.46 3.43 6.63
C ASN A 455 -31.73 4.57 7.32
N TYR A 456 -30.55 4.94 6.81
CA TYR A 456 -29.72 5.98 7.40
C TYR A 456 -30.01 7.36 6.79
N SER A 457 -29.66 8.42 7.52
CA SER A 457 -29.91 9.81 7.10
C SER A 457 -29.17 10.21 5.82
N ALA A 458 -28.04 9.55 5.53
CA ALA A 458 -27.26 9.73 4.31
C ALA A 458 -27.92 9.09 3.06
N GLY A 459 -29.04 8.36 3.24
CA GLY A 459 -29.79 7.74 2.16
C GLY A 459 -29.36 6.31 1.82
N ASN A 460 -28.24 5.83 2.38
CA ASN A 460 -27.87 4.42 2.36
C ASN A 460 -28.59 3.61 3.44
N ARG A 461 -28.47 2.29 3.37
CA ARG A 461 -29.20 1.33 4.20
C ARG A 461 -28.26 0.27 4.76
N GLY A 462 -28.72 -0.46 5.77
CA GLY A 462 -28.00 -1.62 6.31
C GLY A 462 -28.98 -2.68 6.79
N VAL A 463 -28.52 -3.92 6.90
CA VAL A 463 -29.34 -5.03 7.40
C VAL A 463 -28.74 -5.51 8.72
N ARG A 464 -29.58 -5.63 9.75
CA ARG A 464 -29.22 -6.32 10.98
C ARG A 464 -29.82 -7.71 10.98
N PHE A 465 -29.00 -8.73 11.27
CA PHE A 465 -29.43 -10.11 11.41
C PHE A 465 -29.58 -10.46 12.89
N LEU A 466 -30.79 -10.84 13.30
CA LEU A 466 -31.20 -10.96 14.70
C LEU A 466 -31.12 -12.42 15.15
N PHE A 467 -30.53 -12.63 16.33
CA PHE A 467 -30.40 -13.92 16.99
C PHE A 467 -30.84 -13.83 18.45
N GLU A 468 -31.42 -14.91 18.95
CA GLU A 468 -31.86 -15.03 20.34
C GLU A 468 -31.26 -16.26 21.01
N ALA A 469 -30.78 -16.09 22.24
CA ALA A 469 -30.28 -17.18 23.05
C ALA A 469 -31.40 -18.18 23.37
N GLU A 470 -31.14 -19.47 23.18
CA GLU A 470 -32.08 -20.53 23.53
C GLU A 470 -32.14 -20.77 25.05
N ASP A 471 -31.02 -20.56 25.74
CA ASP A 471 -30.94 -20.61 27.20
C ASP A 471 -30.77 -19.19 27.78
N PRO A 472 -31.86 -18.55 28.27
CA PRO A 472 -31.81 -17.21 28.83
C PRO A 472 -31.14 -17.13 30.19
N ASP A 473 -30.83 -18.27 30.82
CA ASP A 473 -30.16 -18.38 32.12
C ASP A 473 -28.67 -18.72 31.99
N SER A 474 -28.15 -18.87 30.77
CA SER A 474 -26.73 -19.20 30.52
C SER A 474 -25.76 -18.09 30.93
N GLY A 475 -26.29 -16.89 31.19
CA GLY A 475 -25.53 -15.68 31.49
C GLY A 475 -25.02 -14.94 30.25
N ALA A 476 -25.03 -15.58 29.07
CA ALA A 476 -24.74 -14.91 27.81
C ALA A 476 -25.83 -13.90 27.44
N PHE A 477 -25.56 -13.07 26.43
CA PHE A 477 -26.50 -12.05 25.97
C PHE A 477 -27.77 -12.69 25.39
N LYS A 478 -28.96 -12.25 25.80
CA LYS A 478 -30.22 -12.83 25.32
C LYS A 478 -30.50 -12.50 23.86
N TYR A 479 -30.11 -11.29 23.43
CA TYR A 479 -30.37 -10.76 22.09
C TYR A 479 -29.04 -10.33 21.48
N VAL A 480 -28.83 -10.76 20.23
CA VAL A 480 -27.63 -10.47 19.44
C VAL A 480 -28.06 -10.00 18.06
N GLN A 481 -27.42 -8.97 17.52
CA GLN A 481 -27.61 -8.52 16.16
C GLN A 481 -26.27 -8.34 15.46
N PHE A 482 -26.15 -8.84 14.23
CA PHE A 482 -24.96 -8.65 13.39
C PHE A 482 -25.24 -7.65 12.27
N SER A 483 -24.23 -6.84 11.96
CA SER A 483 -24.15 -5.98 10.76
C SER A 483 -22.74 -6.10 10.20
N ASP A 484 -22.61 -6.59 8.97
CA ASP A 484 -21.32 -6.89 8.31
C ASP A 484 -21.33 -6.46 6.83
N HIS A 485 -22.11 -5.43 6.50
CA HIS A 485 -22.26 -4.87 5.15
C HIS A 485 -22.88 -5.80 4.10
N SER A 486 -23.13 -7.06 4.46
CA SER A 486 -23.74 -8.07 3.60
C SER A 486 -25.24 -8.18 3.83
N ILE A 487 -25.99 -8.61 2.80
CA ILE A 487 -27.47 -8.67 2.84
C ILE A 487 -28.04 -10.07 2.58
N ALA A 488 -27.19 -11.02 2.22
CA ALA A 488 -27.55 -12.40 1.86
C ALA A 488 -26.47 -13.37 2.39
N PRO A 489 -26.73 -14.71 2.38
CA PRO A 489 -25.77 -15.69 2.87
C PRO A 489 -24.38 -15.55 2.27
N THR A 490 -23.43 -15.22 3.13
CA THR A 490 -22.01 -15.11 2.80
C THR A 490 -21.20 -15.21 4.08
N LYS A 491 -19.94 -15.60 3.97
CA LYS A 491 -19.03 -15.58 5.12
C LYS A 491 -18.71 -14.13 5.47
N SER A 492 -18.78 -13.78 6.75
CA SER A 492 -18.38 -12.46 7.24
C SER A 492 -16.84 -12.36 7.28
N ASP A 493 -16.32 -11.20 6.86
CA ASP A 493 -14.89 -10.86 6.98
C ASP A 493 -14.61 -10.07 8.28
N HIS A 494 -15.52 -9.16 8.64
CA HIS A 494 -15.63 -8.53 9.96
C HIS A 494 -17.10 -8.26 10.26
N PHE A 495 -17.41 -7.88 11.51
CA PHE A 495 -18.76 -7.46 11.84
C PHE A 495 -18.82 -6.45 12.99
N HIS A 496 -19.89 -5.66 12.94
CA HIS A 496 -20.40 -4.89 14.07
C HIS A 496 -21.48 -5.71 14.78
N ILE A 497 -21.40 -5.80 16.11
CA ILE A 497 -22.32 -6.61 16.92
C ILE A 497 -23.03 -5.77 17.97
N TYR A 498 -24.33 -5.98 18.11
CA TYR A 498 -25.17 -5.35 19.13
C TYR A 498 -25.64 -6.41 20.12
N LEU A 499 -25.36 -6.20 21.40
CA LEU A 499 -25.50 -7.20 22.45
C LEU A 499 -26.38 -6.67 23.58
N GLY A 500 -27.41 -7.41 23.96
CA GLY A 500 -28.36 -6.93 24.96
C GLY A 500 -29.19 -8.00 25.64
N ASN A 501 -29.89 -7.58 26.69
CA ASN A 501 -30.74 -8.45 27.50
C ASN A 501 -32.19 -7.94 27.64
N GLU A 502 -32.52 -6.80 27.04
CA GLU A 502 -33.85 -6.16 27.12
C GLU A 502 -34.79 -6.67 26.02
N SER A 503 -34.56 -6.29 24.76
CA SER A 503 -35.28 -6.81 23.60
C SER A 503 -34.52 -6.54 22.30
N GLN A 504 -34.98 -7.11 21.18
CA GLN A 504 -34.44 -6.81 19.85
C GLN A 504 -34.69 -5.35 19.45
N GLU A 505 -35.86 -4.80 19.80
CA GLU A 505 -36.23 -3.42 19.49
C GLU A 505 -35.31 -2.42 20.21
N ALA A 506 -34.96 -2.68 21.47
CA ALA A 506 -34.01 -1.84 22.20
C ALA A 506 -32.63 -1.81 21.52
N LEU A 507 -32.17 -2.93 20.97
CA LEU A 507 -30.92 -2.98 20.20
C LEU A 507 -31.04 -2.27 18.85
N LEU A 508 -32.19 -2.33 18.17
CA LEU A 508 -32.42 -1.62 16.91
C LEU A 508 -32.40 -0.09 17.07
N GLU A 509 -32.66 0.42 18.27
CA GLU A 509 -32.54 1.85 18.60
C GLU A 509 -31.10 2.28 18.92
N GLU A 510 -30.19 1.34 19.21
CA GLU A 510 -28.78 1.62 19.48
C GLU A 510 -28.03 1.98 18.19
N MET A 511 -27.39 3.15 18.18
CA MET A 511 -26.68 3.70 17.03
C MET A 511 -25.29 4.25 17.40
N ASP A 512 -24.96 4.33 18.68
CA ASP A 512 -23.74 4.96 19.17
C ASP A 512 -22.66 3.93 19.50
N ASN A 513 -23.04 2.79 20.09
CA ASN A 513 -22.12 1.69 20.42
C ASN A 513 -22.36 0.45 19.55
N TRP A 514 -21.34 0.08 18.79
CA TRP A 514 -21.33 -1.00 17.82
C TRP A 514 -19.97 -1.71 17.90
N PRO A 515 -19.74 -2.49 18.98
CA PRO A 515 -18.53 -3.30 19.13
C PRO A 515 -18.18 -4.04 17.86
N THR A 516 -16.91 -3.96 17.46
CA THR A 516 -16.47 -4.44 16.15
C THR A 516 -15.40 -5.51 16.31
N PHE A 517 -15.51 -6.54 15.49
CA PHE A 517 -14.71 -7.74 15.60
C PHE A 517 -14.15 -8.16 14.24
N TYR A 518 -12.88 -8.56 14.26
CA TYR A 518 -12.12 -9.11 13.13
C TYR A 518 -11.60 -10.50 13.50
N PRO A 519 -11.16 -11.32 12.54
CA PRO A 519 -10.59 -12.64 12.81
C PRO A 519 -9.42 -12.58 13.79
N GLU A 520 -9.32 -13.53 14.73
CA GLU A 520 -8.32 -13.57 15.81
C GLU A 520 -6.87 -13.64 15.28
N GLU A 521 -6.68 -14.15 14.07
CA GLU A 521 -5.37 -14.28 13.42
C GLU A 521 -4.82 -12.95 12.89
N MET A 522 -5.66 -11.94 12.64
CA MET A 522 -5.21 -10.66 12.11
C MET A 522 -4.47 -9.85 13.18
N THR A 523 -3.38 -9.22 12.79
CA THR A 523 -2.67 -8.24 13.60
C THR A 523 -3.40 -6.90 13.59
N GLY A 524 -3.16 -6.05 14.59
CA GLY A 524 -3.71 -4.69 14.61
C GLY A 524 -3.35 -3.87 13.36
N LYS A 525 -2.17 -4.08 12.76
CA LYS A 525 -1.73 -3.41 11.52
C LYS A 525 -2.54 -3.90 10.31
N GLU A 526 -2.78 -5.20 10.18
CA GLU A 526 -3.62 -5.75 9.10
C GLU A 526 -5.06 -5.25 9.20
N ILE A 527 -5.61 -5.19 10.42
CA ILE A 527 -6.95 -4.62 10.66
C ILE A 527 -6.96 -3.12 10.28
N ALA A 528 -5.95 -2.35 10.68
CA ALA A 528 -5.87 -0.93 10.37
C ALA A 528 -5.76 -0.67 8.86
N GLN A 529 -4.99 -1.50 8.16
CA GLN A 529 -4.82 -1.44 6.71
C GLN A 529 -6.15 -1.74 5.99
N GLU A 530 -6.88 -2.75 6.45
CA GLU A 530 -8.17 -3.12 5.88
C GLU A 530 -9.23 -2.03 6.14
N MET A 531 -9.22 -1.41 7.32
CA MET A 531 -10.11 -0.29 7.67
C MET A 531 -9.92 0.97 6.78
N ILE A 532 -8.83 1.07 6.03
CA ILE A 532 -8.61 2.15 5.05
C ILE A 532 -9.22 1.80 3.69
N ALA A 533 -9.33 0.51 3.36
CA ALA A 533 -10.08 0.06 2.20
C ALA A 533 -11.60 0.20 2.38
N HIS A 534 -12.05 0.25 3.63
CA HIS A 534 -13.44 0.43 4.07
C HIS A 534 -13.82 1.90 4.32
#